data_AF-A0A8A1LKJ0-F1
#
_entry.id   AF-A0A8A1LKJ0-F1
#
_cell.length_a   1.000
_cell.length_b   1.000
_cell.length_c   1.000
_cell.angle_alpha   90.00
_cell.angle_beta   90.00
_cell.angle_gamma   90.00
#
_symmetry.space_group_name_H-M   'P 1'
#
loop_
_entity.id
_entity.type
_entity.pdbx_description
1 polymer ?
#
loop_
_entity_poly.entity_id
_entity_poly.type
_entity_poly.pdbx_seq_one_letter_code
_entity_poly.pdbx_strand_id
1 'polypeptide(L)'
;MFPRVSVFRLAQRTGVPATRSSPVRSGVLQRRFNSTEQKLPPLPDNAFNRERAAVKAHAAATSDLWRKLSIYAVVPVVLLASINAYNLWNEHWEHWEHMPPLEERVEYPYQNIRNKNYPWGDGDKTLFWNSSVNYHNQDKVT
;
A
#
# COMPACT_ATOMS: atom_id res chain seq x y z
N MET A 1 -55.47 -73.72 47.22
CA MET A 1 -55.80 -72.30 47.51
C MET A 1 -56.57 -71.77 46.31
N PHE A 2 -57.79 -71.27 46.51
CA PHE A 2 -58.78 -71.04 45.45
C PHE A 2 -58.36 -70.02 44.37
N PRO A 3 -58.88 -70.16 43.12
CA PRO A 3 -58.34 -69.54 41.91
C PRO A 3 -59.03 -68.22 41.56
N ARG A 4 -58.48 -67.45 40.60
CA ARG A 4 -59.32 -66.70 39.66
C ARG A 4 -58.59 -66.30 38.38
N VAL A 5 -59.42 -66.28 37.33
CA VAL A 5 -59.16 -66.43 35.91
C VAL A 5 -58.90 -65.09 35.22
N SER A 6 -58.10 -65.17 34.15
CA SER A 6 -57.75 -64.16 33.15
C SER A 6 -58.92 -63.41 32.53
N VAL A 7 -58.68 -62.19 32.04
CA VAL A 7 -59.47 -61.59 30.96
C VAL A 7 -58.56 -60.88 29.96
N PHE A 8 -58.70 -61.26 28.70
CA PHE A 8 -58.09 -60.66 27.52
C PHE A 8 -58.61 -59.24 27.25
N ARG A 9 -57.78 -58.39 26.62
CA ARG A 9 -58.27 -57.30 25.76
C ARG A 9 -57.44 -57.17 24.49
N LEU A 10 -58.14 -57.29 23.37
CA LEU A 10 -57.74 -57.07 21.99
C LEU A 10 -57.70 -55.57 21.69
N ALA A 11 -56.65 -55.11 21.01
CA ALA A 11 -56.69 -53.88 20.22
C ALA A 11 -55.79 -54.01 18.99
N GLN A 12 -56.42 -53.94 17.83
CA GLN A 12 -55.80 -53.83 16.50
C GLN A 12 -55.07 -52.49 16.37
N ARG A 13 -54.03 -52.40 15.52
CA ARG A 13 -53.90 -51.43 14.40
C ARG A 13 -52.50 -51.44 13.74
N THR A 14 -52.47 -52.00 12.53
CA THR A 14 -51.93 -51.44 11.25
C THR A 14 -50.49 -50.89 11.15
N GLY A 15 -49.67 -51.59 10.35
CA GLY A 15 -49.10 -51.05 9.09
C GLY A 15 -47.81 -50.20 9.11
N VAL A 16 -46.73 -50.77 8.56
CA VAL A 16 -45.35 -50.32 8.26
C VAL A 16 -45.37 -49.40 6.98
N PRO A 17 -44.41 -48.48 6.63
CA PRO A 17 -42.96 -48.74 6.58
C PRO A 17 -41.94 -47.60 6.82
N ALA A 18 -40.68 -48.04 6.95
CA ALA A 18 -39.46 -47.24 7.03
C ALA A 18 -39.16 -46.48 5.72
N THR A 19 -38.73 -45.22 5.84
CA THR A 19 -38.11 -44.45 4.76
C THR A 19 -36.76 -43.87 5.19
N ARG A 20 -35.79 -44.05 4.30
CA ARG A 20 -34.34 -43.86 4.44
C ARG A 20 -33.92 -42.44 4.84
N SER A 21 -32.93 -42.33 5.71
CA SER A 21 -32.18 -41.10 5.94
C SER A 21 -31.39 -40.70 4.68
N SER A 22 -31.62 -39.48 4.20
CA SER A 22 -30.75 -38.82 3.22
C SER A 22 -29.87 -37.80 3.95
N PRO A 23 -28.53 -37.83 3.80
CA PRO A 23 -27.69 -36.75 4.33
C PRO A 23 -27.73 -35.59 3.33
N VAL A 24 -28.42 -34.50 3.67
CA VAL A 24 -28.33 -33.26 2.89
C VAL A 24 -26.97 -32.62 3.19
N ARG A 25 -26.00 -32.92 2.32
CA ARG A 25 -24.84 -32.06 2.10
C ARG A 25 -25.28 -30.81 1.34
N SER A 26 -24.57 -29.74 1.62
CA SER A 26 -24.55 -28.45 0.92
C SER A 26 -25.56 -27.42 1.41
N GLY A 27 -24.97 -26.43 2.07
CA GLY A 27 -25.55 -25.18 2.46
C GLY A 27 -24.44 -24.38 3.12
N VAL A 28 -23.28 -24.26 2.44
CA VAL A 28 -22.41 -23.11 2.67
C VAL A 28 -23.37 -21.94 2.60
N LEU A 29 -23.62 -21.29 3.73
CA LEU A 29 -24.30 -20.01 3.78
C LEU A 29 -23.41 -19.10 2.97
N GLN A 30 -23.65 -19.09 1.65
CA GLN A 30 -23.10 -18.17 0.70
C GLN A 30 -23.62 -16.84 1.24
N ARG A 31 -22.81 -16.17 2.07
CA ARG A 31 -23.06 -14.84 2.56
C ARG A 31 -23.10 -14.01 1.29
N ARG A 32 -24.29 -13.93 0.69
CA ARG A 32 -24.56 -13.11 -0.46
C ARG A 32 -24.27 -11.71 0.05
N PHE A 33 -23.09 -11.18 -0.30
CA PHE A 33 -22.81 -9.76 -0.24
C PHE A 33 -23.69 -9.10 -1.29
N ASN A 34 -25.00 -9.14 -1.07
CA ASN A 34 -25.96 -8.40 -1.84
C ASN A 34 -25.92 -7.00 -1.24
N SER A 35 -25.06 -6.14 -1.78
CA SER A 35 -25.12 -4.71 -1.51
C SER A 35 -26.34 -4.16 -2.25
N THR A 36 -27.53 -4.55 -1.84
CA THR A 36 -28.71 -3.74 -2.08
C THR A 36 -28.42 -2.41 -1.40
N GLU A 37 -28.37 -1.34 -2.18
CA GLU A 37 -28.34 0.04 -1.72
C GLU A 37 -29.61 0.26 -0.88
N GLN A 38 -29.55 -0.16 0.38
CA GLN A 38 -30.64 0.06 1.30
C GLN A 38 -30.61 1.55 1.59
N LYS A 39 -31.50 2.27 0.91
CA LYS A 39 -31.73 3.70 1.13
C LYS A 39 -32.00 3.89 2.61
N LEU A 40 -30.94 4.24 3.34
CA LEU A 40 -31.00 4.56 4.75
C LEU A 40 -32.07 5.64 4.92
N PRO A 41 -32.90 5.58 5.98
CA PRO A 41 -33.85 6.66 6.24
C PRO A 41 -33.09 7.98 6.29
N PRO A 42 -33.68 9.09 5.79
CA PRO A 42 -33.02 10.39 5.83
C PRO A 42 -32.59 10.66 7.27
N LEU A 43 -31.31 11.03 7.42
CA LEU A 43 -30.75 11.38 8.72
C LEU A 43 -31.62 12.48 9.36
N PRO A 44 -31.87 12.41 10.68
CA PRO A 44 -32.67 13.42 11.35
C PRO A 44 -32.03 14.79 11.16
N ASP A 45 -32.85 15.80 10.89
CA ASP A 45 -32.38 17.16 10.63
C ASP A 45 -31.97 17.85 11.95
N ASN A 46 -30.69 17.72 12.30
CA ASN A 46 -30.09 18.32 13.50
C ASN A 46 -28.80 19.08 13.14
N ALA A 47 -28.34 19.95 14.05
CA ALA A 47 -27.16 20.79 13.82
C ALA A 47 -25.93 19.97 13.39
N PHE A 48 -25.68 18.85 14.05
CA PHE A 48 -24.55 17.95 13.75
C PHE A 48 -24.60 17.38 12.31
N ASN A 49 -25.75 16.89 11.86
CA ASN A 49 -25.89 16.34 10.51
C ASN A 49 -25.77 17.43 9.43
N ARG A 50 -26.24 18.66 9.72
CA ARG A 50 -26.06 19.83 8.84
C ARG A 50 -24.60 20.23 8.70
N GLU A 51 -23.88 20.32 9.81
CA GLU A 51 -22.43 20.61 9.81
C GLU A 51 -21.65 19.57 9.03
N ARG A 52 -21.94 18.28 9.24
CA ARG A 52 -21.27 17.20 8.50
C ARG A 52 -21.54 17.27 7.00
N ALA A 53 -22.78 17.56 6.60
CA ALA A 53 -23.13 17.76 5.20
C ALA A 53 -22.38 18.96 4.60
N ALA A 54 -22.29 20.07 5.34
CA ALA A 54 -21.55 21.26 4.94
C ALA A 54 -20.04 20.97 4.78
N VAL A 55 -19.43 20.27 5.74
CA VAL A 55 -18.02 19.83 5.67
C VAL A 55 -17.79 18.93 4.47
N LYS A 56 -18.70 17.98 4.21
CA LYS A 56 -18.60 17.07 3.05
C LYS A 56 -18.68 17.85 1.73
N ALA A 57 -19.61 18.81 1.62
CA ALA A 57 -19.73 19.65 0.44
C ALA A 57 -18.49 20.54 0.23
N HIS A 58 -18.00 21.16 1.30
CA HIS A 58 -16.77 21.96 1.26
C HIS A 58 -15.55 21.10 0.85
N ALA A 59 -15.38 19.92 1.44
CA ALA A 59 -14.30 19.01 1.09
C ALA A 59 -14.36 18.55 -0.37
N ALA A 60 -15.55 18.29 -0.91
CA ALA A 60 -15.74 17.96 -2.31
C ALA A 60 -15.29 19.11 -3.24
N ALA A 61 -15.67 20.35 -2.93
CA ALA A 61 -15.25 21.53 -3.70
C ALA A 61 -13.72 21.76 -3.61
N THR A 62 -13.17 21.70 -2.40
CA THR A 62 -11.73 21.93 -2.18
C THR A 62 -10.88 20.83 -2.81
N SER A 63 -11.29 19.56 -2.73
CA SER A 63 -10.57 18.46 -3.39
C SER A 63 -10.59 18.57 -4.91
N ASP A 64 -11.70 18.99 -5.52
CA ASP A 64 -11.76 19.23 -6.96
C ASP A 64 -10.85 20.40 -7.39
N LEU A 65 -10.81 21.48 -6.60
CA LEU A 65 -9.89 22.59 -6.82
C LEU A 65 -8.42 22.13 -6.80
N TRP A 66 -8.01 21.39 -5.76
CA TRP A 66 -6.64 20.89 -5.65
C TRP A 66 -6.28 19.92 -6.77
N ARG A 67 -7.20 19.03 -7.16
CA ARG A 67 -7.02 18.14 -8.31
C ARG A 67 -6.72 18.94 -9.59
N LYS A 68 -7.51 19.99 -9.85
CA LYS A 68 -7.31 20.86 -11.00
C LYS A 68 -5.97 21.59 -10.93
N LEU A 69 -5.59 22.12 -9.77
CA LEU A 69 -4.32 22.82 -9.61
C LEU A 69 -3.12 21.88 -9.80
N SER A 70 -3.17 20.67 -9.24
CA SER A 70 -2.13 19.66 -9.42
C SER A 70 -1.95 19.28 -10.89
N ILE A 71 -3.03 19.17 -11.66
CA ILE A 71 -2.93 18.78 -13.07
C ILE A 71 -2.55 19.99 -13.94
N TYR A 72 -3.19 21.14 -13.75
CA TYR A 72 -3.08 22.26 -14.69
C TYR A 72 -2.02 23.30 -14.33
N ALA A 73 -1.58 23.37 -13.07
CA ALA A 73 -0.48 24.26 -12.69
C ALA A 73 0.81 23.50 -12.40
N VAL A 74 0.75 22.44 -11.59
CA VAL A 74 1.98 21.73 -11.20
C VAL A 74 2.62 20.99 -12.38
N VAL A 75 1.83 20.33 -13.24
CA VAL A 75 2.41 19.62 -14.40
C VAL A 75 3.18 20.57 -15.33
N PRO A 76 2.64 21.72 -15.80
CA PRO A 76 3.43 22.66 -16.60
C PRO A 76 4.69 23.18 -15.89
N VAL A 77 4.61 23.47 -14.59
CA VAL A 77 5.78 23.93 -13.82
C VAL A 77 6.86 22.85 -13.76
N VAL A 78 6.48 21.61 -13.49
CA VAL A 78 7.42 20.48 -13.46
C VAL A 78 8.02 20.25 -14.83
N LEU A 79 7.26 20.38 -15.92
CA LEU A 79 7.80 20.25 -17.27
C LEU A 79 8.86 21.31 -17.57
N LEU A 80 8.58 22.58 -17.27
CA LEU A 80 9.55 23.67 -17.47
C LEU A 80 10.80 23.50 -16.60
N ALA A 81 10.62 23.14 -15.32
CA ALA A 81 11.73 22.84 -14.42
C ALA A 81 12.56 21.65 -14.91
N SER A 82 11.91 20.62 -15.45
CA SER A 82 12.59 19.42 -16.00
C SER A 82 13.44 19.76 -17.22
N ILE A 83 12.95 20.65 -18.11
CA ILE A 83 13.73 21.13 -19.25
C ILE A 83 14.96 21.89 -18.78
N ASN A 84 14.82 22.78 -17.80
CA ASN A 84 15.94 23.51 -17.24
C ASN A 84 16.97 22.56 -16.58
N ALA A 85 16.50 21.61 -15.76
CA ALA A 85 17.36 20.62 -15.11
C ALA A 85 18.09 19.74 -16.14
N TYR A 86 17.44 19.37 -17.24
CA TYR A 86 18.06 18.61 -18.33
C TYR A 86 19.19 19.40 -19.02
N ASN A 87 18.98 20.70 -19.27
CA ASN A 87 20.04 21.53 -19.85
C ASN A 87 21.24 21.64 -18.89
N LEU A 88 20.99 21.95 -17.60
CA LEU A 88 22.04 22.00 -16.58
C LEU A 88 22.76 20.65 -16.42
N TRP A 89 22.05 19.54 -16.56
CA TRP A 89 22.64 18.20 -16.52
C TRP A 89 23.62 17.97 -17.67
N ASN A 90 23.25 18.36 -18.90
CA ASN A 90 24.14 18.25 -20.05
C ASN A 90 25.36 19.16 -19.92
N GLU A 91 25.17 20.42 -19.51
CA GLU A 91 26.26 21.36 -19.24
C GLU A 91 27.22 20.84 -18.16
N HIS A 92 26.68 20.21 -17.10
CA HIS A 92 27.49 19.61 -16.05
C HIS A 92 28.40 18.50 -16.57
N TRP A 93 27.88 17.62 -17.42
CA TRP A 93 28.67 16.54 -18.01
C TRP A 93 29.67 17.03 -19.05
N GLU A 94 29.30 18.02 -19.86
CA GLU A 94 30.24 18.67 -20.77
C GLU A 94 31.41 19.29 -19.98
N HIS A 95 31.14 20.03 -18.89
CA HIS A 95 32.20 20.54 -18.02
C HIS A 95 33.03 19.41 -17.37
N TRP A 96 32.37 18.30 -17.00
CA TRP A 96 33.04 17.14 -16.42
C TRP A 96 34.04 16.49 -17.39
N GLU A 97 33.68 16.37 -18.67
CA GLU A 97 34.54 15.81 -19.72
C GLU A 97 35.82 16.63 -19.97
N HIS A 98 35.78 17.94 -19.71
CA HIS A 98 36.93 18.82 -19.84
C HIS A 98 37.82 18.89 -18.59
N MET A 99 37.41 18.25 -17.49
CA MET A 99 38.24 18.21 -16.28
C MET A 99 39.36 17.17 -16.40
N PRO A 100 40.52 17.38 -15.74
CA PRO A 100 41.59 16.40 -15.74
C PRO A 100 41.10 15.07 -15.13
N PRO A 101 41.69 13.93 -15.56
CA PRO A 101 41.38 12.62 -15.02
C PRO A 101 41.43 12.61 -13.48
N LEU A 102 40.54 11.84 -12.84
CA LEU A 102 40.44 11.79 -11.38
C LEU A 102 41.77 11.45 -10.68
N GLU A 103 42.56 10.57 -11.31
CA GLU A 103 43.88 10.16 -10.80
C GLU A 103 44.89 11.30 -10.77
N GLU A 104 44.74 12.32 -11.62
CA GLU A 104 45.63 13.48 -11.68
C GLU A 104 45.21 14.59 -10.71
N ARG A 105 43.93 14.62 -10.31
CA ARG A 105 43.39 15.65 -9.41
C ARG A 105 43.98 15.54 -8.01
N VAL A 106 44.41 16.67 -7.44
CA VAL A 106 45.00 16.71 -6.10
C VAL A 106 43.97 16.27 -5.06
N GLU A 107 44.31 15.24 -4.29
CA GLU A 107 43.52 14.76 -3.16
C GLU A 107 44.10 15.36 -1.89
N TYR A 108 43.40 16.33 -1.28
CA TYR A 108 43.93 17.00 -0.09
C TYR A 108 43.78 16.12 1.17
N PRO A 109 44.63 16.29 2.20
CA PRO A 109 44.60 15.45 3.41
C PRO A 109 43.30 15.48 4.20
N TYR A 110 42.47 16.52 4.00
CA TYR A 110 41.16 16.65 4.64
C TYR A 110 40.03 15.98 3.85
N GLN A 111 40.29 15.54 2.62
CA GLN A 111 39.33 14.80 1.79
C GLN A 111 39.45 13.30 2.09
N ASN A 112 38.34 12.57 1.88
CA ASN A 112 38.28 11.10 2.02
C ASN A 112 38.89 10.52 3.31
N ILE A 113 38.83 11.25 4.44
CA ILE A 113 39.37 10.76 5.72
C ILE A 113 38.63 9.48 6.16
N ARG A 114 39.41 8.45 6.52
CA ARG A 114 38.94 7.19 7.13
C ARG A 114 39.66 6.91 8.44
N ASN A 115 39.01 7.27 9.55
CA ASN A 115 39.49 6.90 10.90
C ASN A 115 39.17 5.44 11.26
N LYS A 116 38.06 4.92 10.72
CA LYS A 116 37.62 3.54 10.82
C LYS A 116 36.97 3.14 9.50
N ASN A 117 37.31 1.96 9.03
CA ASN A 117 36.73 1.41 7.81
C ASN A 117 35.22 1.22 7.96
N TYR A 118 34.50 1.39 6.86
CA TYR A 118 33.09 1.06 6.80
C TYR A 118 32.87 -0.45 7.03
N PRO A 119 31.73 -0.85 7.61
CA PRO A 119 31.44 -2.25 7.92
C PRO A 119 30.97 -3.07 6.71
N TRP A 120 31.12 -2.56 5.48
CA TRP A 120 30.70 -3.22 4.24
C TRP A 120 31.75 -3.08 3.13
N GLY A 121 31.63 -3.93 2.12
CA GLY A 121 32.47 -3.88 0.92
C GLY A 121 33.96 -4.00 1.26
N ASP A 122 34.76 -3.12 0.67
CA ASP A 122 36.20 -2.97 0.92
C ASP A 122 36.51 -2.09 2.14
N GLY A 123 35.48 -1.52 2.78
CA GLY A 123 35.62 -0.65 3.94
C GLY A 123 35.99 0.81 3.62
N ASP A 124 36.15 1.16 2.35
CA ASP A 124 36.58 2.50 1.93
C ASP A 124 35.48 3.31 1.23
N LYS A 125 34.71 2.63 0.38
CA LYS A 125 33.65 3.24 -0.42
C LYS A 125 32.38 3.49 0.39
N THR A 126 31.81 4.67 0.22
CA THR A 126 30.52 5.02 0.81
C THR A 126 29.37 4.25 0.13
N LEU A 127 28.17 4.29 0.71
CA LEU A 127 26.99 3.63 0.14
C LEU A 127 26.61 4.19 -1.25
N PHE A 128 26.89 5.46 -1.50
CA PHE A 128 26.62 6.15 -2.76
C PHE A 128 27.93 6.51 -3.50
N TRP A 129 28.94 5.66 -3.37
CA TRP A 129 30.21 5.84 -4.08
C TRP A 129 30.03 5.59 -5.57
N ASN A 130 30.49 6.53 -6.39
CA ASN A 130 30.53 6.38 -7.84
C ASN A 130 31.96 6.56 -8.34
N SER A 131 32.57 5.48 -8.83
CA SER A 131 33.96 5.46 -9.32
C SER A 131 34.21 6.39 -10.52
N SER A 132 33.17 6.86 -11.21
CA SER A 132 33.29 7.83 -12.31
C SER A 132 33.50 9.27 -11.82
N VAL A 133 33.15 9.58 -10.57
CA VAL A 133 33.26 10.93 -9.99
C VAL A 133 33.99 10.96 -8.64
N ASN A 134 34.19 9.81 -8.01
CA ASN A 134 34.87 9.65 -6.74
C ASN A 134 36.11 8.79 -6.93
N TYR A 135 37.21 9.27 -6.35
CA TYR A 135 38.50 8.61 -6.35
C TYR A 135 39.13 8.81 -4.97
N HIS A 136 39.79 7.78 -4.47
CA HIS A 136 40.55 7.81 -3.22
C HIS A 136 41.81 6.97 -3.41
N ASN A 137 42.98 7.57 -3.16
CA ASN A 137 44.24 6.86 -3.14
C ASN A 137 45.03 7.23 -1.88
N GLN A 138 45.16 6.26 -0.98
CA GLN A 138 45.81 6.42 0.33
C GLN A 138 47.31 6.73 0.22
N ASP A 139 47.95 6.31 -0.87
CA ASP A 139 49.39 6.49 -1.10
C ASP A 139 49.72 7.77 -1.89
N LYS A 140 48.69 8.52 -2.30
CA LYS A 140 48.86 9.77 -3.05
C LYS A 140 49.27 10.87 -2.08
N VAL A 141 50.58 11.07 -1.95
CA VAL A 141 51.15 12.19 -1.23
C VAL A 141 50.86 13.48 -2.02
N THR A 142 50.18 14.45 -1.40
CA THR A 142 49.97 15.80 -1.95
C THR A 142 51.27 16.54 -2.21
#